data_AF-A0A1I3AEC2-F1
#
_entry.id   AF-A0A1I3AEC2-F1
#
_cell.length_a   1.000
_cell.length_b   1.000
_cell.length_c   1.000
_cell.angle_alpha   90.00
_cell.angle_beta   90.00
_cell.angle_gamma   90.00
#
_symmetry.space_group_name_H-M   'P 1'
#
loop_
_entity.id
_entity.type
_entity.pdbx_description
1 polymer ?
#
loop_
_entity_poly.entity_id
_entity_poly.type
_entity_poly.pdbx_seq_one_letter_code
_entity_poly.pdbx_strand_id
1 'polypeptide(L)'
;MRNIYYFGLLCYVFVVACNSTPKEELKPASNHTATPFSDTLKLDTFKVSLEGTDPKNSSLQFSIISYKGKEIYKVNIQGADLLKANQNLKTNSEKMKYLNNQVQFFFEEEHFIWPAVMPTEKADENVPDKAFYEELKQTQLNGFNYRLGKEAKVYIAWSEKDQKVKVFYQTHDTF
;
A
#
# COMPACT_ATOMS: atom_id res chain seq x y z
N MET A 1 22.97 21.87 80.56
CA MET A 1 21.63 22.40 80.25
C MET A 1 21.16 21.75 78.95
N ARG A 2 20.10 20.95 79.08
CA ARG A 2 19.42 20.22 78.01
C ARG A 2 18.28 21.12 77.52
N ASN A 3 18.05 21.20 76.21
CA ASN A 3 16.71 21.15 75.60
C ASN A 3 16.79 21.20 74.06
N ILE A 4 16.16 20.18 73.48
CA ILE A 4 15.72 19.98 72.09
C ILE A 4 14.52 20.88 71.83
N TYR A 5 14.32 21.42 70.61
CA TYR A 5 13.02 21.41 69.89
C TYR A 5 13.20 21.67 68.39
N TYR A 6 12.49 20.86 67.61
CA TYR A 6 12.37 20.84 66.15
C TYR A 6 11.52 22.02 65.63
N PHE A 7 11.79 22.50 64.42
CA PHE A 7 10.74 23.10 63.58
C PHE A 7 10.92 22.66 62.13
N GLY A 8 9.96 21.88 61.65
CA GLY A 8 9.96 21.27 60.33
C GLY A 8 9.67 22.26 59.22
N LEU A 9 10.35 22.08 58.09
CA LEU A 9 9.99 22.68 56.82
C LEU A 9 9.37 21.59 55.95
N LEU A 10 8.05 21.63 55.84
CA LEU A 10 7.22 20.71 55.07
C LEU A 10 7.22 21.19 53.60
N CYS A 11 8.03 20.58 52.74
CA CYS A 11 7.98 20.80 51.30
C CYS A 11 6.79 20.05 50.70
N TYR A 12 5.65 20.71 50.53
CA TYR A 12 4.57 20.23 49.66
C TYR A 12 4.77 20.79 48.25
N VAL A 13 5.44 20.00 47.40
CA VAL A 13 5.44 20.22 45.95
C VAL A 13 4.30 19.37 45.39
N PHE A 14 3.16 20.01 45.10
CA PHE A 14 2.12 19.40 44.28
C PHE A 14 2.58 19.41 42.82
N VAL A 15 3.14 18.28 42.37
CA VAL A 15 3.34 18.03 40.94
C VAL A 15 1.97 17.60 40.38
N VAL A 16 1.21 18.56 39.86
CA VAL A 16 0.04 18.25 39.03
C VAL A 16 0.56 17.76 37.69
N ALA A 17 0.66 16.44 37.54
CA ALA A 17 0.92 15.81 36.26
C ALA A 17 -0.35 15.93 35.38
N CYS A 18 -0.38 16.93 34.52
CA CYS A 18 -1.30 16.97 33.38
C CYS A 18 -0.94 15.82 32.42
N ASN A 19 -1.59 14.67 32.57
CA ASN A 19 -1.57 13.63 31.55
C ASN A 19 -2.48 14.04 30.38
N SER A 20 -2.06 15.00 29.58
CA SER A 20 -2.57 15.12 28.22
C SER A 20 -1.89 14.03 27.39
N THR A 21 -2.50 12.85 27.28
CA THR A 21 -2.13 11.88 26.25
C THR A 21 -2.10 12.62 24.91
N PRO A 22 -0.94 12.71 24.23
CA PRO A 22 -0.90 13.30 22.90
C PRO A 22 -1.83 12.48 22.03
N LYS A 23 -2.85 13.12 21.47
CA LYS A 23 -3.71 12.50 20.47
C LYS A 23 -2.81 12.31 19.24
N GLU A 24 -2.29 11.09 19.07
CA GLU A 24 -1.41 10.75 17.96
C GLU A 24 -2.14 11.07 16.65
N GLU A 25 -1.74 12.17 16.02
CA GLU A 25 -2.30 12.62 14.76
C GLU A 25 -1.79 11.67 13.68
N LEU A 26 -2.69 10.84 13.16
CA LEU A 26 -2.38 9.85 12.13
C LEU A 26 -1.93 10.59 10.86
N LYS A 27 -0.60 10.67 10.67
CA LYS A 27 -0.02 11.20 9.43
C LYS A 27 -0.41 10.29 8.27
N PRO A 28 -0.67 10.85 7.07
CA PRO A 28 -0.96 10.03 5.89
C PRO A 28 0.21 9.09 5.61
N ALA A 29 -0.04 7.79 5.56
CA ALA A 29 0.99 6.81 5.27
C ALA A 29 1.48 6.93 3.82
N SER A 30 2.78 6.70 3.64
CA SER A 30 3.39 6.44 2.35
C SER A 30 4.36 5.27 2.48
N ASN A 31 4.56 4.56 1.38
CA ASN A 31 5.53 3.47 1.28
C ASN A 31 6.15 3.46 -0.12
N HIS A 32 7.35 2.89 -0.24
CA HIS A 32 8.04 2.71 -1.51
C HIS A 32 8.96 1.51 -1.47
N THR A 33 9.23 0.93 -2.63
CA THR A 33 10.26 -0.10 -2.80
C THR A 33 10.88 0.03 -4.18
N ALA A 34 11.99 -0.67 -4.41
CA ALA A 34 12.66 -0.74 -5.70
C ALA A 34 12.87 -2.21 -6.09
N THR A 35 12.42 -2.59 -7.29
CA THR A 35 12.50 -3.98 -7.78
C THR A 35 12.57 -4.01 -9.31
N PRO A 36 13.17 -5.04 -9.95
CA PRO A 36 13.08 -5.22 -11.39
C PRO A 36 11.64 -5.43 -11.87
N PHE A 37 11.21 -4.64 -12.86
CA PHE A 37 9.86 -4.71 -13.41
C PHE A 37 9.78 -4.42 -14.91
N SER A 38 10.18 -3.22 -15.36
CA SER A 38 10.25 -2.89 -16.80
C SER A 38 11.54 -3.34 -17.51
N ASP A 39 12.44 -3.96 -16.75
CA ASP A 39 13.70 -4.55 -17.17
C ASP A 39 14.00 -5.68 -16.18
N THR A 40 14.64 -6.77 -16.63
CA THR A 40 14.91 -7.95 -15.79
C THR A 40 15.99 -7.72 -14.75
N LEU A 41 16.82 -6.68 -14.91
CA LEU A 41 17.97 -6.39 -14.04
C LEU A 41 17.90 -5.01 -13.39
N LYS A 42 17.29 -4.03 -14.05
CA LYS A 42 17.26 -2.65 -13.55
C LYS A 42 16.04 -2.40 -12.67
N LEU A 43 16.27 -1.67 -11.58
CA LEU A 43 15.24 -1.43 -10.57
C LEU A 43 14.34 -0.26 -10.97
N ASP A 44 13.04 -0.51 -10.97
CA ASP A 44 12.01 0.50 -11.01
C ASP A 44 11.58 0.85 -9.58
N THR A 45 11.14 2.09 -9.36
CA THR A 45 10.65 2.55 -8.05
C THR A 45 9.12 2.47 -8.01
N PHE A 46 8.61 1.70 -7.07
CA PHE A 46 7.19 1.59 -6.75
C PHE A 46 6.89 2.54 -5.58
N LYS A 47 5.81 3.32 -5.68
CA LYS A 47 5.39 4.27 -4.63
C LYS A 47 3.91 4.15 -4.37
N VAL A 48 3.53 4.21 -3.10
CA VAL A 48 2.13 4.31 -2.69
C VAL A 48 1.96 5.36 -1.59
N SER A 49 0.91 6.17 -1.66
CA SER A 49 0.52 7.10 -0.60
C SER A 49 -0.98 7.08 -0.36
N LEU A 50 -1.40 7.31 0.88
CA LEU A 50 -2.79 7.60 1.21
C LEU A 50 -3.00 9.11 1.18
N GLU A 51 -3.95 9.58 0.38
CA GLU A 51 -4.34 10.97 0.26
C GLU A 51 -5.74 11.19 0.83
N GLY A 52 -5.91 12.27 1.61
CA GLY A 52 -7.18 12.61 2.26
C GLY A 52 -7.30 12.08 3.69
N THR A 53 -8.14 12.75 4.48
CA THR A 53 -8.33 12.48 5.92
C THR A 53 -9.68 11.85 6.26
N ASP A 54 -10.64 11.88 5.33
CA ASP A 54 -11.91 11.16 5.45
C ASP A 54 -11.78 9.77 4.80
N PRO A 55 -12.06 8.66 5.51
CA PRO A 55 -11.83 7.32 4.97
C PRO A 55 -12.56 7.01 3.65
N LYS A 56 -13.79 7.52 3.48
CA LYS A 56 -14.60 7.20 2.29
C LYS A 56 -14.20 8.04 1.08
N ASN A 57 -13.71 9.26 1.30
CA ASN A 57 -13.26 10.17 0.25
C ASN A 57 -11.74 10.16 0.04
N SER A 58 -11.00 9.42 0.86
CA SER A 58 -9.56 9.21 0.70
C SER A 58 -9.25 8.32 -0.50
N SER A 59 -8.01 8.35 -0.96
CA SER A 59 -7.53 7.49 -2.05
C SER A 59 -6.10 7.02 -1.81
N LEU A 60 -5.81 5.76 -2.12
CA LEU A 60 -4.43 5.30 -2.29
C LEU A 60 -3.96 5.66 -3.71
N GLN A 61 -2.90 6.46 -3.82
CA GLN A 61 -2.23 6.70 -5.09
C GLN A 61 -1.06 5.74 -5.24
N PHE A 62 -1.10 4.86 -6.23
CA PHE A 62 -0.01 3.95 -6.57
C PHE A 62 0.63 4.37 -7.89
N SER A 63 1.96 4.45 -7.93
CA SER A 63 2.71 4.70 -9.16
C SER A 63 3.99 3.86 -9.28
N ILE A 64 4.44 3.70 -10.53
CA ILE A 64 5.71 3.07 -10.87
C ILE A 64 6.53 4.06 -11.70
N ILE A 65 7.76 4.30 -11.25
CA ILE A 65 8.76 5.12 -11.93
C ILE A 65 9.84 4.19 -12.45
N SER A 66 10.02 4.15 -13.77
CA SER A 66 11.07 3.35 -14.41
C SER A 66 12.48 3.71 -13.92
N TYR A 67 13.44 2.81 -14.09
CA TYR A 67 14.87 3.06 -13.87
C TYR A 67 15.42 4.27 -14.67
N LYS A 68 14.70 4.72 -15.71
CA LYS A 68 15.01 5.94 -16.49
C LYS A 68 14.43 7.22 -15.86
N GLY A 69 13.79 7.14 -14.71
CA GLY A 69 13.15 8.27 -14.02
C GLY A 69 11.78 8.68 -14.57
N LYS A 70 11.23 7.96 -15.56
CA LYS A 70 9.90 8.25 -16.14
C LYS A 70 8.80 7.52 -15.38
N GLU A 71 7.72 8.21 -15.02
CA GLU A 71 6.49 7.57 -14.55
C GLU A 71 5.87 6.73 -15.69
N ILE A 72 5.74 5.43 -15.46
CA ILE A 72 5.25 4.46 -16.44
C ILE A 72 3.89 3.87 -16.06
N TYR A 73 3.45 4.12 -14.82
CA TYR A 73 2.16 3.68 -14.32
C TYR A 73 1.68 4.57 -13.18
N LYS A 74 0.38 4.85 -13.15
CA LYS A 74 -0.28 5.55 -12.05
C LYS A 74 -1.75 5.14 -11.96
N VAL A 75 -2.22 4.86 -10.76
CA VAL A 75 -3.63 4.56 -10.47
C VAL A 75 -4.04 5.13 -9.12
N ASN A 76 -5.31 5.54 -9.01
CA ASN A 76 -5.93 5.98 -7.76
C ASN A 76 -6.97 4.94 -7.34
N ILE A 77 -6.82 4.38 -6.15
CA ILE A 77 -7.73 3.38 -5.57
C ILE A 77 -8.55 4.07 -4.49
N GLN A 78 -9.88 4.06 -4.62
CA GLN A 78 -10.75 4.76 -3.66
C GLN A 78 -10.74 4.05 -2.31
N GLY A 79 -10.62 4.82 -1.22
CA GLY A 79 -10.68 4.30 0.14
C GLY A 79 -12.02 3.59 0.40
N ALA A 80 -13.12 4.11 -0.15
CA ALA A 80 -14.43 3.47 -0.07
C ALA A 80 -14.45 2.04 -0.64
N ASP A 81 -13.69 1.75 -1.70
CA ASP A 81 -13.65 0.42 -2.31
C ASP A 81 -12.82 -0.55 -1.47
N LEU A 82 -11.66 -0.11 -0.96
CA LEU A 82 -10.82 -0.91 -0.08
C LEU A 82 -11.49 -1.25 1.25
N LEU A 83 -12.35 -0.34 1.75
CA LEU A 83 -13.13 -0.58 2.97
C LEU A 83 -14.20 -1.66 2.81
N LYS A 84 -14.62 -2.00 1.58
CA LYS A 84 -15.56 -3.12 1.33
C LYS A 84 -14.99 -4.46 1.77
N ALA A 85 -13.66 -4.60 1.82
CA ALA A 85 -12.99 -5.80 2.29
C ALA A 85 -13.13 -6.05 3.81
N ASN A 86 -13.46 -5.01 4.59
CA ASN A 86 -13.68 -5.14 6.03
C ASN A 86 -14.85 -4.28 6.53
N GLN A 87 -16.04 -4.88 6.53
CA GLN A 87 -17.27 -4.21 6.95
C GLN A 87 -17.42 -4.07 8.48
N ASN A 88 -16.55 -4.70 9.26
CA ASN A 88 -16.61 -4.66 10.73
C ASN A 88 -16.06 -3.35 11.33
N LEU A 89 -15.43 -2.50 10.50
CA LEU A 89 -14.85 -1.22 10.91
C LEU A 89 -15.96 -0.19 11.18
N LYS A 90 -16.16 0.20 12.44
CA LYS A 90 -17.30 1.03 12.85
C LYS A 90 -16.97 2.52 12.79
N THR A 91 -15.81 2.89 13.31
CA THR A 91 -15.40 4.29 13.47
C THR A 91 -14.52 4.77 12.31
N ASN A 92 -14.45 6.09 12.10
CA ASN A 92 -13.53 6.66 11.10
C ASN A 92 -12.05 6.41 11.47
N SER A 93 -11.71 6.38 12.76
CA SER A 93 -10.35 6.09 13.20
C SER A 93 -9.92 4.66 12.84
N GLU A 94 -10.78 3.67 13.08
CA GLU A 94 -10.52 2.28 12.66
C GLU A 94 -10.36 2.15 11.14
N LYS A 95 -11.21 2.84 10.38
CA LYS A 95 -11.15 2.86 8.91
C LYS A 95 -9.86 3.51 8.41
N MET A 96 -9.45 4.65 8.97
CA MET A 96 -8.18 5.27 8.63
C MET A 96 -7.00 4.37 8.99
N LYS A 97 -7.01 3.75 10.18
CA LYS A 97 -5.96 2.81 10.57
C LYS A 97 -5.87 1.63 9.59
N TYR A 98 -7.00 1.07 9.18
CA TYR A 98 -7.06 0.03 8.16
C TYR A 98 -6.45 0.49 6.83
N LEU A 99 -6.83 1.67 6.32
CA LEU A 99 -6.28 2.20 5.06
C LEU A 99 -4.78 2.49 5.15
N ASN A 100 -4.30 3.02 6.27
CA ASN A 100 -2.86 3.19 6.48
C ASN A 100 -2.12 1.84 6.49
N ASN A 101 -2.71 0.80 7.08
CA ASN A 101 -2.15 -0.55 7.00
C ASN A 101 -2.11 -1.06 5.55
N GLN A 102 -3.13 -0.78 4.73
CA GLN A 102 -3.10 -1.14 3.30
C GLN A 102 -1.90 -0.50 2.58
N VAL A 103 -1.52 0.73 2.92
CA VAL A 103 -0.29 1.37 2.39
C VAL A 103 0.97 0.65 2.87
N GLN A 104 1.05 0.32 4.16
CA GLN A 104 2.23 -0.32 4.74
C GLN A 104 2.48 -1.71 4.12
N PHE A 105 1.42 -2.47 3.87
CA PHE A 105 1.50 -3.82 3.32
C PHE A 105 1.36 -3.88 1.79
N PHE A 106 1.24 -2.73 1.11
CA PHE A 106 0.99 -2.68 -0.33
C PHE A 106 2.09 -3.36 -1.17
N PHE A 107 3.33 -3.37 -0.65
CA PHE A 107 4.49 -3.97 -1.32
C PHE A 107 5.00 -5.22 -0.58
N GLU A 108 4.11 -6.01 0.01
CA GLU A 108 4.48 -7.34 0.49
C GLU A 108 4.95 -8.25 -0.65
N GLU A 109 5.83 -9.20 -0.34
CA GLU A 109 6.49 -10.05 -1.32
C GLU A 109 5.48 -10.84 -2.19
N GLU A 110 4.36 -11.27 -1.61
CA GLU A 110 3.29 -11.98 -2.31
C GLU A 110 2.62 -11.18 -3.45
N HIS A 111 2.80 -9.87 -3.47
CA HIS A 111 2.29 -9.02 -4.54
C HIS A 111 3.19 -8.99 -5.77
N PHE A 112 4.47 -9.40 -5.64
CA PHE A 112 5.39 -9.48 -6.76
C PHE A 112 5.40 -10.89 -7.37
N ILE A 113 5.42 -10.97 -8.70
CA ILE A 113 5.24 -12.21 -9.46
C ILE A 113 6.44 -12.41 -10.38
N TRP A 114 7.17 -13.50 -10.21
CA TRP A 114 8.47 -13.72 -10.83
C TRP A 114 8.50 -15.08 -11.55
N PRO A 115 8.42 -15.13 -12.89
CA PRO A 115 8.01 -14.07 -13.82
C PRO A 115 6.51 -13.77 -13.76
N ALA A 116 6.02 -12.72 -14.45
CA ALA A 116 4.59 -12.40 -14.52
C ALA A 116 3.74 -13.55 -15.06
N VAL A 117 4.27 -14.28 -16.05
CA VAL A 117 3.62 -15.43 -16.68
C VAL A 117 4.68 -16.50 -16.96
N MET A 118 4.41 -17.74 -16.53
CA MET A 118 5.31 -18.86 -16.79
C MET A 118 5.24 -19.30 -18.26
N PRO A 119 6.34 -19.75 -18.89
CA PRO A 119 6.32 -20.18 -20.29
C PRO A 119 5.31 -21.31 -20.62
N THR A 120 4.95 -22.10 -19.61
CA THR A 120 4.01 -23.22 -19.71
C THR A 120 2.56 -22.86 -19.37
N GLU A 121 2.32 -21.66 -18.82
CA GLU A 121 0.97 -21.21 -18.48
C GLU A 121 0.11 -20.98 -19.73
N LYS A 122 -1.18 -21.22 -19.56
CA LYS A 122 -2.21 -21.02 -20.58
C LYS A 122 -3.15 -19.92 -20.13
N ALA A 123 -3.42 -18.97 -21.03
CA ALA A 123 -4.41 -17.94 -20.78
C ALA A 123 -5.81 -18.55 -20.59
N ASP A 124 -6.49 -18.12 -19.52
CA ASP A 124 -7.89 -18.41 -19.27
C ASP A 124 -8.79 -17.24 -19.71
N GLU A 125 -10.04 -17.21 -19.23
CA GLU A 125 -11.03 -16.18 -19.56
C GLU A 125 -10.75 -14.82 -18.90
N ASN A 126 -9.94 -14.78 -17.83
CA ASN A 126 -9.59 -13.58 -17.09
C ASN A 126 -8.38 -12.84 -17.67
N VAL A 127 -7.79 -13.35 -18.77
CA VAL A 127 -6.73 -12.70 -19.52
C VAL A 127 -7.35 -11.74 -20.56
N PRO A 128 -7.24 -10.41 -20.36
CA PRO A 128 -7.89 -9.44 -21.25
C PRO A 128 -7.18 -9.27 -22.60
N ASP A 129 -5.87 -9.51 -22.64
CA ASP A 129 -5.03 -9.37 -23.84
C ASP A 129 -4.13 -10.59 -23.97
N LYS A 130 -4.57 -11.57 -24.78
CA LYS A 130 -3.84 -12.82 -25.01
C LYS A 130 -2.50 -12.59 -25.72
N ALA A 131 -2.39 -11.55 -26.55
CA ALA A 131 -1.15 -11.26 -27.24
C ALA A 131 -0.09 -10.73 -26.26
N PHE A 132 -0.50 -9.86 -25.32
CA PHE A 132 0.37 -9.41 -24.25
C PHE A 132 0.74 -10.55 -23.28
N TYR A 133 -0.21 -11.43 -22.97
CA TYR A 133 0.07 -12.61 -22.15
C TYR A 133 1.16 -13.52 -22.76
N GLU A 134 1.10 -13.76 -24.08
CA GLU A 134 2.14 -14.51 -24.79
C GLU A 134 3.48 -13.74 -24.91
N GLU A 135 3.44 -12.41 -24.99
CA GLU A 135 4.66 -11.58 -24.89
C GLU A 135 5.37 -11.82 -23.54
N LEU A 136 4.64 -11.78 -22.43
CA LEU A 136 5.21 -11.98 -21.09
C LEU A 136 5.83 -13.37 -20.91
N LYS A 137 5.27 -14.40 -21.57
CA LYS A 137 5.86 -15.74 -21.59
C LYS A 137 7.22 -15.76 -22.26
N GLN A 138 7.45 -14.91 -23.26
CA GLN A 138 8.71 -14.82 -23.98
C GLN A 138 9.72 -13.93 -23.25
N THR A 139 9.29 -12.76 -22.77
CA THR A 139 10.17 -11.78 -22.12
C THR A 139 10.54 -12.17 -20.70
N GLN A 140 9.70 -12.97 -20.03
CA GLN A 140 9.87 -13.38 -18.63
C GLN A 140 9.99 -12.18 -17.67
N LEU A 141 9.42 -11.03 -18.04
CA LEU A 141 9.35 -9.86 -17.18
C LEU A 141 8.48 -10.13 -15.96
N ASN A 142 8.80 -9.46 -14.86
CA ASN A 142 8.09 -9.60 -13.60
C ASN A 142 6.72 -8.92 -13.64
N GLY A 143 5.82 -9.42 -12.79
CA GLY A 143 4.48 -8.88 -12.58
C GLY A 143 4.33 -8.30 -11.18
N PHE A 144 3.26 -7.52 -11.02
CA PHE A 144 2.81 -7.02 -9.73
C PHE A 144 1.29 -7.11 -9.67
N ASN A 145 0.73 -7.44 -8.51
CA ASN A 145 -0.71 -7.43 -8.30
C ASN A 145 -1.11 -6.54 -7.13
N TYR A 146 -2.31 -5.96 -7.22
CA TYR A 146 -2.90 -5.18 -6.13
C TYR A 146 -4.42 -5.31 -6.16
N ARG A 147 -5.06 -4.99 -5.03
CA ARG A 147 -6.52 -5.06 -4.87
C ARG A 147 -7.19 -3.74 -5.25
N LEU A 148 -8.34 -3.83 -5.93
CA LEU A 148 -9.25 -2.70 -6.15
C LEU A 148 -10.43 -2.70 -5.20
N GLY A 149 -10.76 -3.84 -4.60
CA GLY A 149 -11.95 -4.02 -3.77
C GLY A 149 -11.81 -5.21 -2.83
N LYS A 150 -12.91 -5.93 -2.60
CA LYS A 150 -12.94 -7.07 -1.68
C LYS A 150 -12.14 -8.25 -2.24
N GLU A 151 -12.51 -8.70 -3.44
CA GLU A 151 -11.90 -9.85 -4.12
C GLU A 151 -11.27 -9.46 -5.47
N ALA A 152 -11.65 -8.30 -6.01
CA ALA A 152 -11.09 -7.77 -7.25
C ALA A 152 -9.59 -7.46 -7.12
N LYS A 153 -8.78 -8.19 -7.89
CA LYS A 153 -7.33 -8.01 -8.03
C LYS A 153 -6.99 -7.68 -9.48
N VAL A 154 -6.01 -6.80 -9.66
CA VAL A 154 -5.45 -6.45 -10.96
C VAL A 154 -4.01 -6.89 -10.98
N TYR A 155 -3.61 -7.55 -12.06
CA TYR A 155 -2.26 -8.04 -12.28
C TYR A 155 -1.67 -7.27 -13.46
N ILE A 156 -0.56 -6.58 -13.22
CA ILE A 156 0.10 -5.70 -14.18
C ILE A 156 1.52 -6.16 -14.47
N ALA A 157 1.98 -5.92 -15.69
CA ALA A 157 3.35 -6.12 -16.11
C ALA A 157 3.73 -5.10 -17.19
N TRP A 158 5.01 -4.99 -17.51
CA TRP A 158 5.52 -4.16 -18.59
C TRP A 158 5.41 -4.87 -19.94
N SER A 159 4.89 -4.18 -20.96
CA SER A 159 5.01 -4.60 -22.35
C SER A 159 6.22 -3.92 -22.98
N GLU A 160 7.18 -4.71 -23.44
CA GLU A 160 8.30 -4.21 -24.25
C GLU A 160 7.81 -3.73 -25.61
N LYS A 161 6.81 -4.40 -26.19
CA LYS A 161 6.26 -4.01 -27.49
C LYS A 161 5.57 -2.65 -27.43
N ASP A 162 4.70 -2.44 -26.43
CA ASP A 162 3.91 -1.22 -26.30
C ASP A 162 4.62 -0.13 -25.48
N GLN A 163 5.75 -0.46 -24.84
CA GLN A 163 6.51 0.42 -23.94
C GLN A 163 5.61 1.07 -22.86
N LYS A 164 4.73 0.28 -22.27
CA LYS A 164 3.81 0.70 -21.21
C LYS A 164 3.43 -0.47 -20.30
N VAL A 165 2.98 -0.13 -19.10
CA VAL A 165 2.40 -1.09 -18.16
C VAL A 165 0.98 -1.44 -18.60
N LYS A 166 0.65 -2.74 -18.61
CA LYS A 166 -0.65 -3.29 -19.03
C LYS A 166 -1.14 -4.32 -18.03
N VAL A 167 -2.46 -4.50 -17.99
CA VAL A 167 -3.09 -5.58 -17.23
C VAL A 167 -2.94 -6.88 -18.01
N PHE A 168 -2.40 -7.92 -17.38
CA PHE A 168 -2.30 -9.26 -17.99
C PHE A 168 -3.31 -10.26 -17.39
N TYR A 169 -3.85 -9.97 -16.21
CA TYR A 169 -4.88 -10.78 -15.56
C TYR A 169 -5.72 -9.90 -14.63
N GLN A 170 -7.01 -10.21 -14.50
CA GLN A 170 -7.87 -9.50 -13.55
C GLN A 170 -8.96 -10.43 -12.99
N THR A 171 -9.17 -10.38 -11.67
CA THR A 171 -10.34 -10.99 -11.03
C THR A 171 -11.42 -9.94 -10.81
N HIS A 172 -12.67 -10.39 -10.74
CA HIS A 172 -13.82 -9.52 -10.48
C HIS A 172 -14.44 -9.90 -9.15
N ASP A 173 -15.05 -8.91 -8.48
CA ASP A 173 -15.84 -9.20 -7.29
C ASP A 173 -17.01 -10.11 -7.69
N THR A 174 -17.18 -11.22 -6.97
CA THR A 174 -18.36 -12.07 -7.10
C THR A 174 -19.52 -11.44 -6.31
N PHE A 175 -20.67 -11.27 -6.98
CA PHE A 175 -21.88 -10.67 -6.42
C PHE A 175 -22.63 -11.62 -5.49
#